data_AF-A0A7S1JB73-F1
#
_entry.id   AF-A0A7S1JB73-F1
#
_cell.length_a   1.000
_cell.length_b   1.000
_cell.length_c   1.000
_cell.angle_alpha   90.00
_cell.angle_beta   90.00
_cell.angle_gamma   90.00
#
_symmetry.space_group_name_H-M   'P 1'
#
loop_
_entity.id
_entity.type
_entity.pdbx_description
1 polymer ?
#
loop_
_entity_poly.entity_id
_entity_poly.type
_entity_poly.pdbx_seq_one_letter_code
_entity_poly.pdbx_strand_id
1 'polypeptide(L)'
;TDFTCDVFACPEGMYGKDCAQQCPQAEGQTCGGHGTCVSKVYGDGTCICQAGYAGQSCVLVCLGGAANPCSGHGDCHPLTGNCTCYKGHAGSACDVACPTEQGKICSGHGTCS
;
A
#
# COMPACT_ATOMS: atom_id res chain seq x y z
N THR A 1 3.54 34.29 -29.07
CA THR A 1 2.51 33.22 -29.15
C THR A 1 2.84 32.23 -28.06
N ASP A 2 1.99 32.21 -27.04
CA ASP A 2 2.21 31.48 -25.80
C ASP A 2 2.00 29.98 -26.04
N PHE A 3 3.02 29.16 -25.79
CA PHE A 3 2.98 27.70 -25.92
C PHE A 3 2.69 27.06 -24.56
N THR A 4 1.60 27.42 -23.91
CA THR A 4 1.09 26.62 -22.81
C THR A 4 0.33 25.45 -23.40
N CYS A 5 0.96 24.27 -23.43
CA CYS A 5 0.20 23.03 -23.42
C CYS A 5 -0.66 23.07 -22.15
N ASP A 6 -1.92 23.46 -22.27
CA ASP A 6 -2.93 23.12 -21.29
C ASP A 6 -2.93 21.60 -21.21
N VAL A 7 -2.17 21.06 -20.26
CA VAL A 7 -2.20 19.65 -19.91
C VAL A 7 -3.63 19.41 -19.49
N PHE A 8 -4.42 18.81 -20.38
CA PHE A 8 -5.81 18.46 -20.11
C PHE A 8 -5.80 17.61 -18.84
N ALA A 9 -6.16 18.22 -17.72
CA ALA A 9 -6.23 17.56 -16.44
C ALA A 9 -7.64 17.00 -16.33
N CYS A 10 -7.76 15.72 -15.98
CA CYS A 10 -9.06 15.16 -15.72
C CYS A 10 -9.70 15.82 -14.50
N PRO A 11 -11.04 15.90 -14.44
CA PRO A 11 -11.74 16.20 -13.20
C PRO A 11 -11.26 15.29 -12.07
N GLU A 12 -11.35 15.78 -10.83
CA GLU A 12 -10.91 15.02 -9.66
C GLU A 12 -11.60 13.65 -9.62
N GLY A 13 -10.82 12.60 -9.37
CA GLY A 13 -11.33 11.24 -9.34
C GLY A 13 -11.59 10.60 -10.70
N MET A 14 -11.17 11.21 -11.81
CA MET A 14 -11.28 10.64 -13.16
C MET A 14 -9.91 10.47 -13.84
N TYR A 15 -9.80 9.51 -14.75
CA TYR A 15 -8.55 9.23 -15.47
C TYR A 15 -8.78 8.69 -16.90
N GLY A 16 -7.69 8.57 -17.65
CA GLY A 16 -7.66 8.04 -19.01
C GLY A 16 -7.80 9.13 -20.08
N LYS A 17 -7.55 8.75 -21.34
CA LYS A 17 -7.38 9.71 -22.47
C LYS A 17 -8.51 10.71 -22.65
N ASP A 18 -9.74 10.30 -22.36
CA ASP A 18 -10.96 11.11 -22.49
C ASP A 18 -11.61 11.38 -21.11
N CYS A 19 -10.88 11.12 -20.02
CA CYS A 19 -11.36 11.23 -18.64
C CYS A 19 -12.67 10.47 -18.36
N ALA A 20 -12.90 9.37 -19.07
CA ALA A 20 -14.12 8.57 -18.96
C ALA A 20 -14.05 7.47 -17.89
N GLN A 21 -12.89 7.26 -17.26
CA GLN A 21 -12.70 6.24 -16.22
C GLN A 21 -12.74 6.89 -14.84
N GLN A 22 -13.33 6.21 -13.87
CA GLN A 22 -13.40 6.68 -12.49
C GLN A 22 -12.38 5.96 -11.62
N CYS A 23 -11.69 6.72 -10.78
CA CYS A 23 -10.83 6.18 -9.75
C CYS A 23 -11.60 5.23 -8.82
N PRO A 24 -10.94 4.22 -8.23
CA PRO A 24 -11.54 3.38 -7.22
C PRO A 24 -12.16 4.21 -6.10
N GLN A 25 -13.37 3.85 -5.70
CA GLN A 25 -14.10 4.48 -4.61
C GLN A 25 -14.49 3.42 -3.58
N ALA A 26 -14.52 3.83 -2.32
CA ALA A 26 -15.08 3.04 -1.23
C ALA A 26 -15.65 3.99 -0.19
N GLU A 27 -16.78 3.61 0.42
CA GLU A 27 -17.45 4.41 1.46
C GLU A 27 -17.77 5.86 1.02
N GLY A 28 -18.00 6.06 -0.29
CA GLY A 28 -18.25 7.38 -0.87
C GLY A 28 -17.01 8.27 -1.03
N GLN A 29 -15.81 7.75 -0.76
CA GLN A 29 -14.56 8.48 -0.88
C GLN A 29 -13.66 7.86 -1.97
N THR A 30 -13.01 8.71 -2.75
CA THR A 30 -11.95 8.28 -3.69
C THR A 30 -10.82 7.64 -2.91
N CYS A 31 -10.39 6.46 -3.35
CA CYS A 31 -9.40 5.64 -2.64
C CYS A 31 -9.73 5.47 -1.15
N GLY A 32 -11.02 5.34 -0.81
CA GLY A 32 -11.49 5.10 0.56
C GLY A 32 -11.11 6.21 1.56
N GLY A 33 -10.71 7.39 1.08
CA GLY A 33 -10.20 8.46 1.93
C GLY A 33 -8.77 8.23 2.44
N HIS A 34 -8.14 7.10 2.09
CA HIS A 34 -6.84 6.66 2.58
C HIS A 34 -5.80 6.52 1.47
N GLY A 35 -5.97 7.27 0.38
CA GLY A 35 -5.03 7.25 -0.73
C GLY A 35 -5.25 8.39 -1.71
N THR A 36 -4.36 8.48 -2.68
CA THR A 36 -4.43 9.43 -3.79
C THR A 36 -4.53 8.68 -5.10
N CYS A 37 -5.54 9.00 -5.91
CA CYS A 37 -5.67 8.41 -7.23
C CYS A 37 -4.69 9.05 -8.22
N VAL A 38 -4.08 8.24 -9.09
CA VAL A 38 -3.35 8.72 -10.26
C VAL A 38 -4.34 9.19 -11.35
N SER A 39 -5.00 10.32 -11.10
CA SER A 39 -6.04 10.92 -11.95
C SER A 39 -5.46 11.89 -12.98
N LYS A 40 -5.14 11.39 -14.19
CA LYS A 40 -4.64 12.19 -15.33
C LYS A 40 -5.10 11.56 -16.66
N VAL A 41 -4.95 12.30 -17.75
CA VAL A 41 -5.17 11.80 -19.13
C VAL A 41 -4.34 10.55 -19.45
N TYR A 42 -3.13 10.50 -18.90
CA TYR A 42 -2.23 9.32 -18.98
C TYR A 42 -2.11 8.57 -17.64
N GLY A 43 -3.00 8.85 -16.69
CA GLY A 43 -3.08 8.10 -15.44
C GLY A 43 -3.71 6.74 -15.66
N ASP A 44 -3.41 5.81 -14.76
CA ASP A 44 -3.92 4.43 -14.77
C ASP A 44 -5.06 4.22 -13.76
N GLY A 45 -5.43 5.25 -13.00
CA GLY A 45 -6.48 5.16 -11.99
C GLY A 45 -6.06 4.39 -10.73
N THR A 46 -4.78 4.03 -10.61
CA THR A 46 -4.28 3.34 -9.42
C THR A 46 -4.38 4.24 -8.20
N CYS A 47 -4.84 3.69 -7.08
CA CYS A 47 -4.79 4.37 -5.79
C CYS A 47 -3.43 4.14 -5.14
N ILE A 48 -2.71 5.23 -4.87
CA ILE A 48 -1.52 5.24 -4.04
C ILE A 48 -1.98 5.37 -2.59
N CYS A 49 -1.92 4.28 -1.84
CA CYS A 49 -2.40 4.25 -0.47
C CYS A 49 -1.46 4.97 0.50
N GLN A 50 -2.05 5.57 1.54
CA GLN A 50 -1.33 6.07 2.70
C GLN A 50 -0.66 4.92 3.44
N ALA A 51 0.41 5.22 4.18
CA ALA A 51 1.10 4.21 4.99
C ALA A 51 0.13 3.49 5.93
N GLY A 52 0.21 2.15 5.96
CA GLY A 52 -0.69 1.33 6.78
C GLY A 52 -2.00 0.93 6.11
N TYR A 53 -2.26 1.41 4.90
CA TYR A 53 -3.42 1.05 4.09
C TYR A 53 -3.02 0.34 2.79
N ALA A 54 -3.92 -0.50 2.31
CA ALA A 54 -3.73 -1.36 1.15
C ALA A 54 -5.06 -1.65 0.43
N GLY A 55 -4.95 -2.37 -0.68
CA GLY A 55 -6.07 -2.71 -1.55
C GLY A 55 -6.27 -1.70 -2.66
N GLN A 56 -7.02 -2.10 -3.68
CA GLN A 56 -7.27 -1.28 -4.87
C GLN A 56 -7.94 0.08 -4.55
N SER A 57 -8.68 0.15 -3.45
CA SER A 57 -9.34 1.36 -2.95
C SER A 57 -8.82 1.81 -1.59
N CYS A 58 -7.65 1.32 -1.14
CA CYS A 58 -6.99 1.71 0.12
C CYS A 58 -7.82 1.55 1.40
N VAL A 59 -8.83 0.68 1.41
CA VAL A 59 -9.66 0.41 2.61
C VAL A 59 -9.15 -0.74 3.46
N LEU A 60 -8.23 -1.56 2.94
CA LEU A 60 -7.63 -2.63 3.73
C LEU A 60 -6.60 -2.01 4.66
N VAL A 61 -6.60 -2.41 5.92
CA VAL A 61 -5.56 -2.04 6.88
C VAL A 61 -4.49 -3.13 6.88
N CYS A 62 -3.22 -2.73 6.83
CA CYS A 62 -2.10 -3.65 6.96
C CYS A 62 -2.20 -4.45 8.26
N LEU A 63 -1.75 -5.70 8.24
CA LEU A 63 -1.61 -6.49 9.47
C LEU A 63 -0.67 -5.76 10.44
N GLY A 64 -0.94 -5.81 11.74
CA GLY A 64 -0.27 -4.95 12.75
C GLY A 64 -0.88 -3.54 12.89
N GLY A 65 -1.78 -3.15 11.98
CA GLY A 65 -2.55 -1.91 12.04
C GLY A 65 -1.95 -0.77 11.22
N ALA A 66 -2.74 0.30 11.01
CA ALA A 66 -2.32 1.43 10.18
C ALA A 66 -1.20 2.27 10.83
N ALA A 67 -1.19 2.36 12.17
CA ALA A 67 -0.20 3.14 12.91
C ALA A 67 1.18 2.47 12.95
N ASN A 68 1.22 1.14 12.92
CA ASN A 68 2.45 0.37 12.96
C ASN A 68 2.34 -0.87 12.05
N PRO A 69 2.30 -0.67 10.71
CA PRO A 69 2.11 -1.76 9.76
C PRO A 69 3.19 -2.82 9.93
N CYS A 70 2.77 -4.08 9.86
CA CYS A 70 3.61 -5.26 10.07
C CYS A 70 4.38 -5.21 11.40
N SER A 71 3.77 -4.60 12.42
CA SER A 71 4.36 -4.37 13.73
C SER A 71 5.69 -3.60 13.69
N GLY A 72 5.98 -2.91 12.58
CA GLY A 72 7.26 -2.24 12.32
C GLY A 72 8.38 -3.18 11.84
N HIS A 73 8.08 -4.47 11.65
CA HIS A 73 9.06 -5.52 11.35
C HIS A 73 8.79 -6.22 10.01
N GLY A 74 8.14 -5.54 9.07
CA GLY A 74 7.93 -6.05 7.73
C GLY A 74 7.39 -5.01 6.76
N ASP A 75 7.29 -5.42 5.51
CA ASP A 75 6.69 -4.66 4.43
C ASP A 75 5.24 -5.10 4.21
N CYS A 76 4.33 -4.14 4.18
CA CYS A 76 2.92 -4.38 3.88
C CYS A 76 2.69 -4.44 2.37
N HIS A 77 2.05 -5.51 1.90
CA HIS A 77 1.74 -5.69 0.50
C HIS A 77 0.61 -4.73 0.07
N PRO A 78 0.84 -3.89 -0.96
CA PRO A 78 -0.02 -2.74 -1.26
C PRO A 78 -1.43 -3.11 -1.73
N LEU A 79 -1.66 -4.34 -2.19
CA LEU A 79 -2.97 -4.80 -2.66
C LEU A 79 -3.70 -5.72 -1.68
N THR A 80 -2.99 -6.40 -0.79
CA THR A 80 -3.59 -7.45 0.06
C THR A 80 -3.56 -7.08 1.54
N GLY A 81 -2.69 -6.15 1.96
CA GLY A 81 -2.48 -5.82 3.36
C GLY A 81 -1.64 -6.84 4.15
N ASN A 82 -1.22 -7.93 3.49
CA ASN A 82 -0.40 -8.97 4.12
C ASN A 82 1.04 -8.48 4.34
N CYS A 83 1.67 -8.97 5.39
CA CYS A 83 3.03 -8.59 5.73
C CYS A 83 4.07 -9.58 5.22
N THR A 84 5.18 -9.03 4.71
CA THR A 84 6.42 -9.76 4.46
C THR A 84 7.41 -9.39 5.54
N CYS A 85 7.69 -10.32 6.46
CA CYS A 85 8.51 -10.02 7.63
C CYS A 85 9.98 -9.87 7.31
N TYR A 86 10.63 -8.91 7.97
CA TYR A 86 12.08 -8.77 7.97
C TYR A 86 12.72 -9.94 8.72
N LYS A 87 14.01 -10.17 8.44
CA LYS A 87 14.80 -11.21 9.08
C LYS A 87 14.76 -11.05 10.61
N GLY A 88 14.38 -12.13 11.31
CA GLY A 88 14.28 -12.14 12.77
C GLY A 88 12.86 -11.95 13.30
N HIS A 89 11.87 -11.79 12.42
CA HIS A 89 10.46 -11.71 12.78
C HIS A 89 9.60 -12.69 11.98
N ALA A 90 8.49 -13.11 12.58
CA ALA A 90 7.56 -14.10 12.06
C ALA A 90 6.13 -13.78 12.52
N GLY A 91 5.18 -14.60 12.08
CA GLY A 91 3.75 -14.37 12.28
C GLY A 91 3.14 -13.50 11.17
N SER A 92 1.82 -13.51 11.06
CA SER A 92 1.10 -12.81 9.98
C SER A 92 1.26 -11.28 10.05
N ALA A 93 1.48 -10.73 11.24
CA ALA A 93 1.73 -9.31 11.48
C ALA A 93 3.20 -8.99 11.82
N CYS A 94 4.12 -9.97 11.68
CA CYS A 94 5.54 -9.82 12.05
C CYS A 94 5.76 -9.40 13.52
N ASP A 95 4.83 -9.76 14.39
CA ASP A 95 4.80 -9.46 15.82
C ASP A 95 5.60 -10.46 16.66
N VAL A 96 6.01 -11.59 16.07
CA VAL A 96 6.77 -12.64 16.76
C VAL A 96 8.25 -12.47 16.47
N ALA A 97 9.05 -12.15 17.50
CA ALA A 97 10.51 -12.15 17.39
C ALA A 97 11.06 -13.58 17.41
N CYS A 98 11.98 -13.88 16.51
CA CYS A 98 12.59 -15.20 16.39
C CYS A 98 13.65 -15.44 17.48
N PRO A 99 13.72 -16.65 18.07
CA PRO A 99 14.77 -16.98 19.02
C PRO A 99 16.14 -16.86 18.35
N THR A 100 17.08 -16.20 19.02
CA THR A 100 18.41 -15.93 18.50
C THR A 100 19.46 -16.32 19.54
N GLU A 101 20.41 -17.17 19.13
CA GLU A 101 21.54 -17.60 19.96
C GLU A 101 22.84 -17.35 19.19
N GLN A 102 23.82 -16.70 19.83
CA GLN A 102 25.12 -16.38 19.22
C GLN A 102 25.00 -15.65 17.86
N GLY A 103 23.99 -14.79 17.71
CA GLY A 103 23.72 -14.04 16.47
C GLY A 103 23.06 -14.86 15.35
N LYS A 104 22.69 -16.11 15.60
CA LYS A 104 22.01 -16.99 14.64
C LYS A 104 20.55 -17.18 15.02
N ILE A 105 19.66 -16.86 14.08
CA ILE A 105 18.23 -17.14 14.20
C ILE A 105 18.03 -18.66 14.26
N CYS A 106 17.24 -19.11 15.22
CA CYS A 106 17.01 -20.53 15.54
C CYS A 106 18.34 -21.29 15.73
N SER A 107 19.36 -20.63 16.30
CA SER A 107 20.72 -21.16 16.47
C SER A 107 21.40 -21.60 15.16
N GLY A 108 20.87 -21.20 14.00
CA GLY A 108 21.29 -21.67 12.67
C GLY A 108 20.69 -23.01 12.26
N HIS A 109 19.76 -23.55 13.05
CA HIS A 109 19.09 -24.83 12.84
C HIS A 109 17.58 -24.63 12.71
N GLY A 110 17.13 -24.32 11.49
CA GLY A 110 15.72 -24.20 11.16
C GLY A 110 15.34 -22.84 10.59
N THR A 111 14.05 -22.69 10.32
CA THR A 111 13.45 -21.47 9.78
C THR A 111 12.46 -20.91 10.79
N CYS A 112 12.45 -19.59 10.93
CA CYS A 112 11.44 -18.90 11.70
C CYS A 112 10.30 -18.52 10.75
N SER A 113 9.09 -18.97 11.04
CA SER A 113 7.89 -18.81 10.21
C SER A 113 6.65 -18.65 11.07
#